data_AF-A0A316GEJ3-F1
#
_entry.id   AF-A0A316GEJ3-F1
#
_cell.length_a   1.000
_cell.length_b   1.000
_cell.length_c   1.000
_cell.angle_alpha   90.00
_cell.angle_beta   90.00
_cell.angle_gamma   90.00
#
_symmetry.space_group_name_H-M   'P 1'
#
loop_
_entity.id
_entity.type
_entity.pdbx_description
1 polymer ?
#
loop_
_entity_poly.entity_id
_entity_poly.type
_entity_poly.pdbx_seq_one_letter_code
_entity_poly.pdbx_strand_id
1 'polypeptide(L)'
;MTQYKIKNIALLSGVIAVMIGLLTFTVSWLLWDLSTGPMPGYELLLFPGNLTLVYIWHPLFTEEINLIPKLILMLMGQFTVVFCFVGALIWVVRKIFNKTL
;
A
#
# COMPACT_ATOMS: atom_id res chain seq x y z
N MET A 1 -11.69 -13.85 -18.71
CA MET A 1 -10.92 -14.09 -17.46
C MET A 1 -11.87 -14.54 -16.36
N THR A 2 -11.57 -15.63 -15.63
CA THR A 2 -12.44 -16.14 -14.55
C THR A 2 -12.32 -15.29 -13.28
N GLN A 3 -13.37 -15.22 -12.46
CA GLN A 3 -13.38 -14.43 -11.20
C GLN A 3 -12.24 -14.83 -10.25
N TYR A 4 -11.88 -16.12 -10.23
CA TYR A 4 -10.75 -16.64 -9.47
C TYR A 4 -9.41 -16.00 -9.88
N LYS A 5 -9.17 -15.86 -11.18
CA LYS A 5 -7.92 -15.25 -11.69
C LYS A 5 -7.79 -13.78 -11.30
N ILE A 6 -8.91 -13.05 -11.24
CA ILE A 6 -8.93 -11.62 -10.84
C ILE A 6 -8.54 -11.47 -9.37
N LYS A 7 -9.16 -12.27 -8.50
CA LYS A 7 -8.83 -12.28 -7.07
C LYS A 7 -7.36 -12.61 -6.85
N ASN A 8 -6.81 -13.57 -7.59
CA ASN A 8 -5.41 -13.97 -7.44
C ASN A 8 -4.44 -12.87 -7.88
N ILE A 9 -4.74 -12.16 -8.98
CA ILE A 9 -3.94 -11.01 -9.44
C ILE A 9 -3.98 -9.89 -8.39
N ALA A 10 -5.17 -9.51 -7.91
CA ALA A 10 -5.30 -8.47 -6.89
C ALA A 10 -4.57 -8.83 -5.60
N LEU A 11 -4.66 -10.09 -5.16
CA LEU A 11 -3.96 -10.60 -3.97
C LEU A 11 -2.44 -10.52 -4.17
N LEU A 12 -1.92 -11.02 -5.29
CA LEU A 12 -0.50 -10.95 -5.60
C LEU A 12 0.01 -9.51 -5.65
N SER A 13 -0.74 -8.60 -6.29
CA SER A 13 -0.40 -7.17 -6.32
C SER A 13 -0.34 -6.56 -4.92
N GLY A 14 -1.31 -6.88 -4.04
CA GLY A 14 -1.31 -6.45 -2.64
C GLY A 14 -0.10 -6.97 -1.86
N VAL A 15 0.26 -8.25 -2.01
CA VAL A 15 1.44 -8.84 -1.38
C VAL A 15 2.73 -8.18 -1.85
N ILE A 16 2.86 -7.92 -3.15
CA ILE A 16 4.02 -7.21 -3.70
C ILE A 16 4.11 -5.79 -3.09
N ALA A 17 3.00 -5.08 -2.97
CA ALA A 17 2.98 -3.76 -2.35
C ALA A 17 3.42 -3.78 -0.88
N VAL A 18 3.02 -4.80 -0.11
CA VAL A 18 3.51 -5.03 1.27
C VAL A 18 5.02 -5.25 1.29
N MET A 19 5.56 -6.08 0.40
CA MET A 19 7.00 -6.33 0.33
C MET A 19 7.79 -5.07 0.00
N ILE A 20 7.32 -4.27 -0.97
CA ILE A 20 7.90 -2.97 -1.30
C ILE A 20 7.84 -2.05 -0.08
N GLY A 21 6.69 -1.97 0.60
CA GLY A 21 6.51 -1.14 1.77
C GLY A 21 7.44 -1.52 2.92
N LEU A 22 7.59 -2.81 3.18
CA LEU A 22 8.47 -3.34 4.23
C LEU A 22 9.95 -3.04 3.93
N LEU A 23 10.40 -3.28 2.70
CA LEU A 23 11.76 -2.99 2.28
C LEU A 23 12.07 -1.50 2.35
N THR A 24 11.18 -0.68 1.79
CA THR A 24 11.28 0.79 1.77
C THR A 24 11.36 1.34 3.20
N PHE A 25 10.51 0.85 4.10
CA PHE A 25 10.55 1.24 5.51
C PHE A 25 11.84 0.82 6.19
N THR A 26 12.26 -0.43 6.03
CA THR A 26 13.46 -0.98 6.67
C THR A 26 14.72 -0.26 6.20
N VAL A 27 14.84 0.01 4.89
CA VAL A 27 15.98 0.74 4.32
C VAL A 27 16.00 2.19 4.80
N SER A 28 14.85 2.87 4.78
CA SER A 28 14.75 4.25 5.28
C SER A 28 15.10 4.34 6.77
N TRP A 29 14.66 3.36 7.57
CA TRP A 29 14.98 3.27 8.99
C TRP A 29 16.48 3.01 9.22
N LEU A 30 17.09 2.09 8.47
CA LEU A 30 18.51 1.77 8.58
C LEU A 30 19.41 2.94 8.14
N LEU A 31 18.99 3.71 7.14
CA LEU A 31 19.73 4.85 6.60
C LEU A 31 19.36 6.19 7.25
N TRP A 32 18.52 6.18 8.29
CA TRP A 32 17.99 7.39 8.90
C TRP A 32 19.10 8.33 9.39
N ASP A 33 20.09 7.77 10.11
CA ASP A 33 21.23 8.51 10.64
C ASP A 33 22.17 9.01 9.54
N LEU A 34 22.22 8.31 8.40
CA LEU A 34 23.06 8.67 7.25
C LEU A 34 22.42 9.77 6.40
N SER A 35 21.10 9.75 6.26
CA SER A 35 20.33 10.69 5.42
C SER A 35 19.77 11.88 6.21
N THR A 36 19.97 11.93 7.52
CA THR A 36 19.38 12.95 8.44
C THR A 36 17.86 13.08 8.27
N GLY A 37 17.18 11.98 7.98
CA GLY A 37 15.76 11.96 7.64
C GLY A 37 15.34 10.77 6.77
N PRO A 38 14.08 10.77 6.28
CA PRO A 38 13.58 9.70 5.42
C PRO A 38 14.32 9.70 4.09
N MET A 39 14.57 8.49 3.57
CA MET A 39 15.25 8.35 2.28
C MET A 39 14.49 9.07 1.15
N PRO A 40 15.17 9.60 0.13
CA PRO A 40 14.50 10.22 -1.01
C PRO A 40 13.56 9.22 -1.70
N GLY A 41 12.34 9.66 -2.01
CA GLY A 41 11.30 8.82 -2.61
C GLY A 41 10.53 7.93 -1.62
N TYR A 42 10.79 8.03 -0.31
CA TYR A 42 10.08 7.28 0.74
C TYR A 42 8.55 7.40 0.63
N GLU A 43 8.03 8.63 0.49
CA GLU A 43 6.59 8.87 0.41
C GLU A 43 5.96 8.25 -0.85
N LEU A 44 6.67 8.28 -1.98
CA LEU A 44 6.21 7.71 -3.25
C LEU A 44 6.20 6.18 -3.19
N LEU A 45 7.24 5.57 -2.65
CA LEU A 45 7.35 4.12 -2.53
C LEU A 45 6.39 3.55 -1.48
N LEU A 46 6.04 4.34 -0.46
CA LEU A 46 5.03 3.98 0.54
C LEU A 46 3.62 4.41 0.16
N PHE A 47 3.43 5.06 -0.98
CA PHE A 47 2.10 5.27 -1.53
C PHE A 47 1.52 3.91 -1.97
N PRO A 48 0.22 3.63 -1.74
CA PRO A 48 -0.76 4.46 -1.03
C PRO A 48 -0.81 4.25 0.49
N GLY A 49 -0.09 3.27 1.05
CA GLY A 49 -0.18 2.94 2.49
C GLY A 49 0.10 4.12 3.43
N ASN A 50 1.06 4.99 3.08
CA ASN A 50 1.37 6.19 3.86
C ASN A 50 0.16 7.15 3.98
N LEU A 51 -0.67 7.27 2.94
CA LEU A 51 -1.89 8.08 3.01
C LEU A 51 -2.88 7.54 4.04
N THR A 52 -3.01 6.21 4.13
CA THR A 52 -3.89 5.61 5.14
C THR A 52 -3.38 5.91 6.55
N LEU A 53 -2.07 5.94 6.74
CA LEU A 53 -1.45 6.36 7.99
C LEU A 53 -1.79 7.80 8.34
N VAL A 54 -1.57 8.73 7.40
CA VAL A 54 -1.76 10.17 7.63
C VAL A 54 -3.23 10.53 7.82
N TYR A 55 -4.13 9.99 6.99
CA TYR A 55 -5.52 10.46 6.91
C TYR A 55 -6.53 9.57 7.63
N ILE A 56 -6.20 8.30 7.90
CA ILE A 56 -7.11 7.38 8.58
C ILE A 56 -6.60 7.09 9.98
N TRP A 57 -5.36 6.61 10.11
CA TRP A 57 -4.86 6.11 11.39
C TRP A 57 -4.43 7.24 12.34
N HIS A 58 -3.74 8.25 11.85
CA HIS A 58 -3.25 9.36 12.68
C HIS A 58 -4.37 10.20 13.32
N PRO A 59 -5.53 10.44 12.68
CA PRO A 59 -6.66 11.09 13.35
C PRO A 59 -7.36 10.19 14.37
N LEU A 60 -7.31 8.86 14.18
CA LEU A 60 -7.91 7.89 15.09
C LEU A 60 -7.05 7.64 16.33
N PHE A 61 -5.73 7.70 16.18
CA PHE A 61 -4.77 7.59 17.28
C PHE A 61 -4.20 8.97 17.58
N THR A 62 -4.76 9.64 18.59
CA THR A 62 -4.34 10.98 19.05
C THR A 62 -2.96 10.98 19.73
N GLU A 63 -2.42 9.80 20.05
CA GLU A 63 -1.09 9.60 20.61
C GLU A 63 -0.09 9.22 19.53
N GLU A 64 1.19 9.55 19.75
CA GLU A 64 2.26 9.13 18.84
C GLU A 64 2.34 7.61 18.78
N ILE A 65 1.96 7.06 17.63
CA ILE A 65 1.97 5.61 17.40
C ILE A 65 3.43 5.12 17.41
N ASN A 66 3.71 4.17 18.30
CA ASN A 66 4.98 3.44 18.36
C ASN A 66 5.35 2.84 16.99
N LEU A 67 6.65 2.58 16.78
CA LEU A 67 7.20 2.12 15.51
C LEU A 67 6.52 0.87 14.94
N ILE A 68 6.38 -0.18 15.75
CA ILE A 68 5.84 -1.48 15.30
C ILE A 68 4.36 -1.34 14.90
N PRO A 69 3.46 -0.77 15.73
CA PRO A 69 2.09 -0.53 15.30
C PRO A 69 1.99 0.37 14.06
N LYS A 70 2.82 1.42 13.96
CA LYS A 70 2.88 2.30 12.78
C LYS A 70 3.22 1.51 11.51
N LEU A 71 4.23 0.63 11.58
CA LEU A 71 4.62 -0.24 10.47
C LEU A 71 3.48 -1.19 10.08
N ILE A 72 2.83 -1.84 11.05
CA ILE A 72 1.72 -2.76 10.76
C ILE A 72 0.57 -2.03 10.05
N LEU A 73 0.16 -0.87 10.56
CA LEU A 73 -0.92 -0.07 9.97
C LEU A 73 -0.57 0.41 8.56
N MET A 74 0.68 0.81 8.33
CA MET A 74 1.18 1.18 7.01
C MET A 74 1.08 0.01 6.01
N LEU A 75 1.57 -1.17 6.40
CA LEU A 75 1.57 -2.36 5.55
C LEU A 75 0.14 -2.85 5.28
N MET A 76 -0.74 -2.77 6.29
CA MET A 76 -2.15 -3.07 6.11
C MET A 76 -2.83 -2.08 5.15
N GLY A 77 -2.46 -0.80 5.21
CA GLY A 77 -2.88 0.22 4.26
C GLY A 77 -2.41 -0.08 2.84
N GLN A 78 -1.12 -0.40 2.66
CA GLN A 78 -0.54 -0.81 1.38
C GLN A 78 -1.33 -1.97 0.76
N PHE A 79 -1.51 -3.05 1.52
CA PHE A 79 -2.22 -4.23 1.04
C PHE A 79 -3.66 -3.90 0.63
N THR A 80 -4.42 -3.30 1.55
CA THR A 80 -5.86 -3.07 1.38
C THR A 80 -6.15 -2.18 0.18
N VAL A 81 -5.45 -1.05 0.08
CA VAL A 81 -5.71 -0.09 -1.00
C VAL A 81 -5.31 -0.67 -2.35
N VAL A 82 -4.15 -1.33 -2.46
CA VAL A 82 -3.70 -1.92 -3.73
C VAL A 82 -4.62 -3.08 -4.15
N PHE A 83 -5.02 -3.95 -3.22
CA PHE A 83 -5.94 -5.05 -3.49
C PHE A 83 -7.28 -4.53 -4.03
N CYS A 84 -7.88 -3.56 -3.35
CA CYS A 84 -9.15 -2.96 -3.75
C CYS A 84 -9.03 -2.22 -5.08
N PHE A 85 -7.98 -1.43 -5.28
CA PHE A 85 -7.77 -0.65 -6.50
C PHE A 85 -7.58 -1.54 -7.73
N VAL A 86 -6.71 -2.56 -7.65
CA VAL A 86 -6.48 -3.50 -8.75
C VAL A 86 -7.75 -4.30 -9.05
N GLY A 87 -8.46 -4.76 -8.02
CA GLY A 87 -9.74 -5.46 -8.19
C GLY A 87 -10.79 -4.60 -8.90
N ALA A 88 -10.92 -3.33 -8.48
CA ALA A 88 -11.84 -2.37 -9.08
C ALA A 88 -11.46 -2.03 -10.53
N LEU A 89 -10.17 -1.80 -10.80
CA LEU A 89 -9.67 -1.49 -12.14
C LEU A 89 -9.96 -2.62 -13.12
N ILE A 90 -9.65 -3.86 -12.76
CA ILE A 90 -9.94 -5.02 -13.60
C ILE A 90 -11.45 -5.15 -13.84
N TRP A 91 -12.27 -4.90 -12.82
CA TRP A 91 -13.73 -4.91 -12.97
C TRP A 91 -14.23 -3.84 -13.94
N VAL A 92 -13.74 -2.60 -13.83
CA VAL A 92 -14.08 -1.49 -14.73
C VAL A 92 -13.67 -1.80 -16.16
N VAL A 93 -12.42 -2.23 -16.37
CA VAL A 93 -11.91 -2.61 -17.70
C VAL A 93 -12.80 -3.68 -18.33
N ARG A 94 -13.12 -4.75 -17.60
CA ARG A 94 -14.04 -5.79 -18.11
C ARG A 94 -15.40 -5.23 -18.49
N LYS A 95 -15.97 -4.35 -17.66
CA LYS A 95 -17.29 -3.77 -17.92
C LYS A 95 -17.31 -2.88 -19.16
N ILE A 96 -16.23 -2.13 -19.40
CA ILE A 96 -16.07 -1.29 -20.59
C ILE A 96 -15.92 -2.18 -21.83
N PHE A 97 -14.97 -3.10 -21.85
CA PHE A 97 -14.72 -3.95 -23.01
C PHE A 97 -15.90 -4.88 -23.36
N ASN A 98 -16.65 -5.38 -22.37
CA ASN A 98 -17.86 -6.16 -22.62
C ASN A 98 -19.05 -5.33 -23.14
N LYS A 99 -19.02 -4.00 -23.04
CA LYS A 99 -20.06 -3.11 -23.58
C LYS A 99 -19.75 -2.60 -24.98
N THR A 100 -18.48 -2.66 -25.39
CA THR A 100 -18.01 -2.16 -26.69
C THR A 100 -18.02 -3.23 -27.80
N LEU A 101 -18.44 -4.45 -27.48
CA LEU A 101 -18.52 -5.62 -28.37
C LEU A 101 -19.95 -6.17 -28.35
#